data_AF-A0A4Y2DH96-F1
#
_entry.id   AF-A0A4Y2DH96-F1
#
_cell.length_a   1.000
_cell.length_b   1.000
_cell.length_c   1.000
_cell.angle_alpha   90.00
_cell.angle_beta   90.00
_cell.angle_gamma   90.00
#
_symmetry.space_group_name_H-M   'P 1'
#
loop_
_entity.id
_entity.type
_entity.pdbx_description
1 polymer ?
#
loop_
_entity_poly.entity_id
_entity_poly.type
_entity_poly.pdbx_seq_one_letter_code
_entity_poly.pdbx_strand_id
1 'polypeptide(L)'
;MACNVSNQCNAFPKFFVISSDKSSLKFVSPIVIYKTITGLIGEVSNIKKLNNGLLLIEVKNKQQSENITQLKKIEFQVNVAVHRSLNHSRGVISEQEFQRDLEDDILDCLKDQKVIAVRRITIKRNNQILPTKHLILTFNTPNLPKSVKITYINCPVKPYIPDPLRCFKCQTPQGHTFFRCDGIHDPEVP
;
A
#
# COMPACT_ATOMS: atom_id res chain seq x y z
N MET A 1 -22.94 -28.95 4.42
CA MET A 1 -22.90 -28.26 5.72
C MET A 1 -22.39 -26.86 5.47
N ALA A 2 -23.27 -25.86 5.54
CA ALA A 2 -22.96 -24.47 5.23
C ALA A 2 -22.31 -23.81 6.46
N CYS A 3 -21.07 -23.36 6.32
CA CYS A 3 -20.38 -22.57 7.35
C CYS A 3 -20.91 -21.13 7.25
N ASN A 4 -21.93 -20.79 8.05
CA ASN A 4 -22.26 -19.41 8.35
C ASN A 4 -21.09 -18.78 9.12
N VAL A 5 -20.20 -18.09 8.43
CA VAL A 5 -19.23 -17.18 9.06
C VAL A 5 -19.72 -15.77 8.79
N SER A 6 -20.39 -15.20 9.78
CA SER A 6 -20.67 -13.77 9.87
C SER A 6 -19.35 -12.99 9.97
N ASN A 7 -18.72 -12.74 8.82
CA ASN A 7 -17.48 -11.95 8.72
C ASN A 7 -17.80 -10.46 8.74
N GLN A 8 -18.04 -9.90 9.93
CA GLN A 8 -17.89 -8.47 10.14
C GLN A 8 -16.42 -8.11 10.31
N CYS A 9 -15.68 -8.04 9.21
CA CYS A 9 -14.29 -7.58 9.19
C CYS A 9 -14.22 -6.05 9.06
N ASN A 10 -14.37 -5.34 10.18
CA ASN A 10 -14.18 -3.88 10.28
C ASN A 10 -12.69 -3.49 10.22
N ALA A 11 -12.03 -3.67 9.07
CA ALA A 11 -10.75 -3.03 8.79
C ALA A 11 -11.00 -1.57 8.39
N PHE A 12 -10.59 -0.62 9.23
CA PHE A 12 -10.66 0.81 8.89
C PHE A 12 -9.31 1.28 8.33
N PRO A 13 -9.30 2.27 7.40
CA PRO A 13 -8.06 2.84 6.88
C PRO A 13 -7.32 3.57 8.00
N LYS A 14 -6.00 3.32 8.11
CA LYS A 14 -5.12 3.95 9.09
C LYS A 14 -4.41 5.18 8.55
N PHE A 15 -4.09 5.19 7.26
CA PHE A 15 -3.30 6.24 6.63
C PHE A 15 -4.17 7.11 5.74
N PHE A 16 -4.10 8.42 5.95
CA PHE A 16 -4.83 9.43 5.19
C PHE A 16 -3.88 10.49 4.64
N VAL A 17 -4.24 11.07 3.51
CA VAL A 17 -3.54 12.18 2.88
C VAL A 17 -4.46 13.37 2.81
N ILE A 18 -3.97 14.50 3.30
CA ILE A 18 -4.64 15.80 3.16
C ILE A 18 -3.94 16.59 2.06
N SER A 19 -4.76 17.11 1.15
CA SER A 19 -4.38 17.95 0.01
C SER A 19 -5.17 19.25 0.01
N SER A 20 -4.72 20.22 -0.76
CA SER A 20 -5.43 21.50 -0.97
C SER A 20 -5.23 21.94 -2.41
N ASP A 21 -6.31 22.45 -3.00
CA ASP A 21 -6.33 22.88 -4.39
C ASP A 21 -5.78 24.31 -4.57
N LYS A 22 -5.85 25.12 -3.51
CA LYS A 22 -5.52 26.56 -3.57
C LYS A 22 -4.09 26.87 -3.16
N SER A 23 -3.51 26.08 -2.26
CA SER A 23 -2.24 26.42 -1.61
C SER A 23 -1.58 25.19 -1.02
N SER A 24 -0.25 25.17 -1.05
CA SER A 24 0.51 24.07 -0.48
C SER A 24 0.47 24.12 1.04
N LEU A 25 0.14 22.99 1.68
CA LEU A 25 0.22 22.86 3.14
C LEU A 25 1.67 23.08 3.63
N LYS A 26 2.68 23.08 2.75
CA LYS A 26 4.10 23.45 3.03
C LYS A 26 4.26 24.73 3.82
N PHE A 27 3.46 25.74 3.54
CA PHE A 27 3.62 27.06 4.17
C PHE A 27 2.77 27.23 5.42
N VAL A 28 1.84 26.32 5.67
CA VAL A 28 1.03 26.31 6.90
C VAL A 28 1.89 25.94 8.09
N SER A 29 1.72 26.69 9.18
CA SER A 29 2.43 26.46 10.45
C SER A 29 2.13 25.07 11.02
N PRO A 30 3.15 24.29 11.43
CA PRO A 30 2.96 22.99 12.07
C PRO A 30 2.07 23.05 13.32
N ILE A 31 2.11 24.17 14.06
CA ILE A 31 1.31 24.36 15.27
C ILE A 31 -0.17 24.45 14.93
N VAL A 32 -0.52 25.19 13.87
CA VAL A 32 -1.91 25.32 13.40
C VAL A 32 -2.43 23.95 12.95
N ILE A 33 -1.64 23.24 12.13
CA ILE A 33 -1.97 21.88 11.68
C ILE A 33 -2.23 20.96 12.88
N TYR A 34 -1.31 20.94 13.85
CA TYR A 34 -1.41 20.07 15.02
C TYR A 34 -2.65 20.41 15.86
N LYS A 35 -2.90 21.70 16.15
CA LYS A 35 -4.08 22.13 16.92
C LYS A 35 -5.38 21.79 16.22
N THR A 36 -5.49 22.00 14.90
CA THR A 36 -6.71 21.68 14.16
C THR A 36 -6.99 20.18 14.15
N ILE A 37 -5.96 19.35 13.91
CA ILE A 37 -6.12 17.89 13.87
C ILE A 37 -6.48 17.37 15.26
N THR A 38 -5.72 17.75 16.28
CA THR A 38 -5.96 17.31 17.66
C THR A 38 -7.30 17.82 18.19
N GLY A 39 -7.74 19.02 17.78
CA GLY A 39 -9.06 19.54 18.14
C GLY A 39 -10.23 18.77 17.51
N LEU A 40 -10.05 18.19 16.32
CA LEU A 40 -11.10 17.46 15.62
C LEU A 40 -11.15 15.96 16.01
N ILE A 41 -10.00 15.30 16.03
CA ILE A 41 -9.92 13.83 16.17
C ILE A 41 -9.07 13.39 17.36
N GLY A 42 -8.58 14.31 18.18
CA GLY A 42 -7.68 14.01 19.29
C GLY A 42 -6.26 13.65 18.83
N GLU A 43 -5.49 13.07 19.75
CA GLU A 43 -4.10 12.69 19.48
C GLU A 43 -4.01 11.50 18.52
N VAL A 44 -3.33 11.70 17.40
CA VAL A 44 -3.09 10.69 16.35
C VAL A 44 -1.71 10.03 16.49
N SER A 45 -1.46 8.92 15.80
CA SER A 45 -0.17 8.21 15.87
C SER A 45 0.96 9.03 15.26
N ASN A 46 0.70 9.63 14.10
CA ASN A 46 1.71 10.37 13.36
C ASN A 46 1.08 11.44 12.46
N ILE A 47 1.75 12.59 12.37
CA ILE A 47 1.46 13.65 11.40
C ILE A 47 2.77 13.99 10.71
N LYS A 48 2.85 13.77 9.40
CA LYS A 48 4.06 14.00 8.61
C LYS A 48 3.78 14.87 7.41
N LYS A 49 4.53 15.97 7.30
CA LYS A 49 4.53 16.83 6.11
C LYS A 49 5.36 16.18 5.01
N LEU A 50 4.79 16.05 3.82
CA LEU A 50 5.45 15.42 2.67
C LEU A 50 6.13 16.47 1.78
N ASN A 51 7.19 16.08 1.08
CA ASN A 51 7.97 16.97 0.21
C ASN A 51 7.17 17.49 -1.00
N ASN A 52 6.07 16.82 -1.38
CA ASN A 52 5.13 17.30 -2.39
C ASN A 52 4.13 18.32 -1.84
N GLY A 53 4.15 18.58 -0.53
CA GLY A 53 3.29 19.56 0.14
C GLY A 53 1.94 19.05 0.58
N LEU A 54 1.77 17.73 0.59
CA LEU A 54 0.65 17.04 1.22
C LEU A 54 0.96 16.77 2.69
N LEU A 55 -0.07 16.44 3.47
CA LEU A 55 0.07 16.00 4.85
C LEU A 55 -0.36 14.53 4.96
N LEU A 56 0.51 13.69 5.52
CA LEU A 56 0.21 12.30 5.85
C LEU A 56 -0.20 12.21 7.32
N ILE A 57 -1.31 11.54 7.59
CA ILE A 57 -1.79 11.28 8.94
C ILE A 57 -1.98 9.78 9.15
N GLU A 58 -1.50 9.29 10.28
CA GLU A 58 -1.75 7.94 10.77
C GLU A 58 -2.67 7.99 11.99
N VAL A 59 -3.86 7.41 11.89
CA VAL A 59 -4.85 7.37 12.97
C VAL A 59 -4.70 6.11 13.85
N LYS A 60 -5.13 6.21 15.12
CA LYS A 60 -5.07 5.10 16.09
C LYS A 60 -6.33 4.21 16.00
N ASN A 61 -7.50 4.85 15.92
CA ASN A 61 -8.80 4.20 16.14
C ASN A 61 -9.79 4.39 14.99
N LYS A 62 -10.80 3.52 14.91
CA LYS A 62 -11.87 3.60 13.90
C LYS A 62 -12.63 4.93 13.94
N GLN A 63 -12.95 5.44 15.14
CA GLN A 63 -13.63 6.73 15.28
C GLN A 63 -12.83 7.89 14.66
N GLN A 64 -11.50 7.88 14.81
CA GLN A 64 -10.63 8.90 14.21
C GLN A 64 -10.62 8.79 12.68
N SER A 65 -10.64 7.56 12.15
CA SER A 65 -10.72 7.26 10.71
C SER A 65 -12.00 7.80 10.06
N GLU A 66 -13.12 7.74 10.78
CA GLU A 66 -14.40 8.28 10.31
C GLU A 66 -14.43 9.81 10.43
N ASN A 67 -14.02 10.35 11.57
CA ASN A 67 -14.05 11.80 11.83
C ASN A 67 -13.06 12.58 10.93
N ILE A 68 -11.89 12.03 10.62
CA ILE A 68 -10.89 12.73 9.79
C ILE A 68 -11.41 12.98 8.37
N THR A 69 -12.31 12.13 7.87
CA THR A 69 -12.93 12.30 6.55
C THR A 69 -13.87 13.53 6.50
N GLN A 70 -14.31 14.02 7.66
CA GLN A 70 -15.15 15.21 7.78
C GLN A 70 -14.34 16.52 7.80
N LEU A 71 -13.00 16.45 7.87
CA LEU A 71 -12.13 17.63 7.89
C LEU A 71 -12.16 18.32 6.52
N LYS A 72 -12.75 19.52 6.47
CA LYS A 72 -12.86 20.33 5.25
C LYS A 72 -11.96 21.56 5.23
N LYS A 73 -11.46 21.99 6.40
CA LYS A 73 -10.70 23.23 6.53
C LYS A 73 -9.64 23.12 7.60
N ILE A 74 -8.45 23.65 7.32
CA ILE A 74 -7.43 23.97 8.32
C ILE A 74 -7.31 25.49 8.38
N GLU A 75 -6.62 26.09 7.41
CA GLU A 75 -6.66 27.54 7.14
C GLU A 75 -7.49 27.84 5.88
N PHE A 76 -7.27 27.03 4.86
CA PHE A 76 -8.01 27.00 3.61
C PHE A 76 -8.73 25.67 3.46
N GLN A 77 -9.55 25.56 2.41
CA GLN A 77 -10.26 24.35 2.07
C GLN A 77 -9.28 23.23 1.76
N VAL A 78 -9.48 22.07 2.38
CA VAL A 78 -8.66 20.88 2.20
C VAL A 78 -9.52 19.69 1.78
N ASN A 79 -8.90 18.73 1.12
CA ASN A 79 -9.50 17.46 0.78
C ASN A 79 -8.73 16.32 1.46
N VAL A 80 -9.48 15.36 2.01
CA VAL A 80 -8.93 14.18 2.72
C VAL A 80 -9.23 12.94 1.89
N ALA A 81 -8.18 12.17 1.62
CA ALA A 81 -8.28 10.91 0.91
C ALA A 81 -7.57 9.80 1.68
N VAL A 82 -8.07 8.56 1.56
CA VAL A 82 -7.37 7.38 2.05
C VAL A 82 -6.04 7.23 1.29
N HIS A 83 -4.95 6.94 1.99
CA HIS A 83 -3.67 6.78 1.36
C HIS A 83 -3.66 5.52 0.47
N ARG A 84 -3.35 5.71 -0.82
CA ARG A 84 -3.43 4.69 -1.88
C ARG A 84 -2.62 3.40 -1.65
N SER A 85 -1.49 3.46 -0.97
CA SER A 85 -0.61 2.29 -0.79
C SER A 85 -0.37 1.89 0.67
N LEU A 86 -0.13 2.84 1.58
CA LEU A 86 0.19 2.54 2.98
C LEU A 86 -0.89 1.76 3.76
N ASN A 87 -2.14 1.75 3.30
CA ASN A 87 -3.20 0.91 3.90
C ASN A 87 -3.18 -0.55 3.42
N HIS A 88 -2.30 -0.86 2.47
CA HIS A 88 -2.13 -2.18 1.90
C HIS A 88 -0.71 -2.68 2.13
N SER A 89 -0.58 -3.99 2.30
CA SER A 89 0.71 -4.66 2.33
C SER A 89 0.75 -5.72 1.24
N ARG A 90 1.95 -6.02 0.76
CA ARG A 90 2.15 -7.03 -0.28
C ARG A 90 3.13 -8.08 0.21
N GLY A 91 2.74 -9.33 0.04
CA GLY A 91 3.53 -10.49 0.42
C GLY A 91 3.70 -11.46 -0.73
N VAL A 92 4.68 -12.35 -0.62
CA VAL A 92 4.96 -13.43 -1.56
C VAL A 92 4.84 -14.75 -0.82
N ILE A 93 4.05 -15.66 -1.37
CA ILE A 93 4.05 -17.09 -0.99
C ILE A 93 4.69 -17.89 -2.11
N SER A 94 5.24 -19.06 -1.79
CA SER A 94 6.09 -19.84 -2.71
C SER A 94 5.78 -21.34 -2.63
N GLU A 95 4.55 -21.72 -2.99
CA GLU A 95 4.08 -23.10 -2.88
C GLU A 95 3.85 -23.72 -4.25
N GLN A 96 4.39 -24.91 -4.48
CA GLN A 96 4.28 -25.62 -5.77
C GLN A 96 2.87 -26.15 -6.02
N GLU A 97 2.11 -26.46 -4.96
CA GLU A 97 0.76 -27.00 -5.07
C GLU A 97 -0.15 -26.06 -5.87
N PHE A 98 0.02 -24.75 -5.69
CA PHE A 98 -0.76 -23.74 -6.39
C PHE A 98 -0.22 -23.35 -7.76
N GLN A 99 0.73 -24.08 -8.35
CA GLN A 99 1.34 -23.64 -9.61
C GLN A 99 0.36 -23.65 -10.80
N ARG A 100 -0.67 -24.50 -10.74
CA ARG A 100 -1.65 -24.69 -11.83
C ARG A 100 -3.00 -24.02 -11.57
N ASP A 101 -3.25 -23.58 -10.33
CA ASP A 101 -4.52 -22.94 -9.97
C ASP A 101 -4.64 -21.53 -10.56
N LEU A 102 -5.88 -21.09 -10.79
CA LEU A 102 -6.17 -19.74 -11.23
C LEU A 102 -6.06 -18.75 -10.08
N GLU A 103 -5.70 -17.51 -10.40
CA GLU A 103 -5.53 -16.45 -9.40
C GLU A 103 -6.86 -16.11 -8.70
N ASP A 104 -7.98 -16.16 -9.42
CA ASP A 104 -9.32 -15.93 -8.88
C ASP A 104 -9.75 -17.00 -7.87
N ASP A 105 -9.46 -18.28 -8.13
CA ASP A 105 -9.78 -19.38 -7.20
C ASP A 105 -8.99 -19.24 -5.89
N ILE A 106 -7.71 -18.89 -6.00
CA ILE A 106 -6.85 -18.63 -4.84
C ILE A 106 -7.33 -17.39 -4.09
N LEU A 107 -7.72 -16.34 -4.80
CA LEU A 107 -8.25 -15.11 -4.20
C LEU A 107 -9.52 -15.41 -3.40
N ASP A 108 -10.45 -16.20 -3.95
CA ASP A 108 -11.69 -16.56 -3.27
C ASP A 108 -11.43 -17.27 -1.94
N CYS A 109 -10.48 -18.21 -1.93
CA CYS A 109 -10.05 -18.93 -0.73
C CYS A 109 -9.38 -18.03 0.33
N LEU A 110 -8.93 -16.83 -0.05
CA LEU A 110 -8.16 -15.93 0.80
C LEU A 110 -8.91 -14.64 1.18
N LYS A 111 -10.15 -14.43 0.71
CA LYS A 111 -10.97 -13.25 1.02
C LYS A 111 -11.14 -13.06 2.53
N ASP A 112 -11.35 -14.15 3.26
CA ASP A 112 -11.51 -14.13 4.73
C ASP A 112 -10.24 -13.67 5.46
N GLN A 113 -9.08 -13.83 4.82
CA GLN A 113 -7.78 -13.39 5.31
C GLN A 113 -7.38 -12.00 4.79
N LYS A 114 -8.36 -11.22 4.31
CA LYS A 114 -8.22 -9.83 3.87
C LYS A 114 -7.31 -9.67 2.65
N VAL A 115 -7.17 -10.71 1.83
CA VAL A 115 -6.50 -10.59 0.53
C VAL A 115 -7.49 -10.00 -0.47
N ILE A 116 -7.05 -8.97 -1.21
CA ILE A 116 -7.87 -8.24 -2.20
C ILE A 116 -7.40 -8.47 -3.63
N ALA A 117 -6.16 -8.94 -3.81
CA ALA A 117 -5.64 -9.30 -5.12
C ALA A 117 -4.56 -10.36 -4.99
N VAL A 118 -4.54 -11.28 -5.96
CA VAL A 118 -3.51 -12.29 -6.14
C VAL A 118 -2.89 -12.07 -7.51
N ARG A 119 -1.56 -12.12 -7.59
CA ARG A 119 -0.81 -12.04 -8.85
C ARG A 119 0.32 -13.05 -8.90
N ARG A 120 0.32 -13.92 -9.89
CA ARG A 120 1.34 -14.92 -10.17
C ARG A 120 2.53 -14.27 -10.86
N ILE A 121 3.71 -14.61 -10.35
CA ILE A 121 4.95 -14.26 -11.03
C ILE A 121 5.14 -15.26 -12.17
N THR A 122 5.32 -14.75 -13.38
CA THR A 122 5.58 -15.56 -14.58
C THR A 122 6.99 -15.31 -15.08
N ILE A 123 7.63 -16.31 -15.67
CA ILE A 123 8.94 -16.18 -16.29
C ILE A 123 8.79 -16.35 -17.80
N LYS A 124 9.44 -15.49 -18.58
CA LYS A 124 9.53 -15.65 -20.03
C LYS A 124 10.76 -16.49 -20.37
N ARG A 125 10.58 -17.67 -20.96
CA ARG A 125 11.66 -18.53 -21.51
C ARG A 125 11.32 -18.93 -22.93
N ASN A 126 12.26 -18.78 -23.87
CA ASN A 126 12.07 -19.15 -25.28
C ASN A 126 10.75 -18.58 -25.88
N ASN A 127 10.47 -17.31 -25.63
CA ASN A 127 9.23 -16.61 -26.00
C ASN A 127 7.91 -17.14 -25.40
N GLN A 128 7.97 -18.13 -24.51
CA GLN A 128 6.79 -18.64 -23.79
C GLN A 128 6.72 -18.06 -22.37
N ILE A 129 5.51 -17.78 -21.91
CA ILE A 129 5.24 -17.31 -20.55
C ILE A 129 4.93 -18.54 -19.68
N LEU A 130 5.77 -18.78 -18.67
CA LEU A 130 5.65 -19.93 -17.79
C LEU A 130 5.19 -19.50 -16.39
N PRO A 131 4.13 -20.10 -15.83
CA PRO A 131 3.69 -19.83 -14.47
C PRO A 131 4.70 -20.39 -13.46
N THR A 132 5.00 -19.62 -12.42
CA THR A 132 5.82 -20.07 -11.30
C THR A 132 4.97 -20.40 -10.07
N LYS A 133 5.62 -21.03 -9.08
CA LYS A 133 5.06 -21.26 -7.74
C LYS A 133 4.90 -20.00 -6.89
N HIS A 134 5.37 -18.85 -7.37
CA HIS A 134 5.39 -17.62 -6.60
C HIS A 134 4.14 -16.78 -6.88
N LEU A 135 3.41 -16.45 -5.81
CA LEU A 135 2.22 -15.63 -5.85
C LEU A 135 2.44 -14.40 -4.97
N ILE A 136 2.12 -13.23 -5.52
CA ILE A 136 2.08 -11.96 -4.81
C ILE A 136 0.65 -11.77 -4.32
N LEU A 137 0.50 -11.66 -3.00
CA LEU A 137 -0.75 -11.38 -2.33
C LEU A 137 -0.79 -9.90 -1.94
N THR A 138 -1.89 -9.23 -2.23
CA THR A 138 -2.15 -7.86 -1.75
C THR A 138 -3.18 -7.93 -0.64
N PHE A 139 -2.81 -7.47 0.55
CA PHE A 139 -3.66 -7.45 1.73
C PHE A 139 -4.31 -6.08 1.92
N ASN A 140 -5.55 -6.05 2.38
CA ASN A 140 -6.24 -4.84 2.82
C ASN A 140 -5.85 -4.39 4.23
N THR A 141 -4.60 -4.66 4.61
CA THR A 141 -4.05 -4.29 5.91
C THR A 141 -2.66 -3.68 5.73
N PRO A 142 -2.31 -2.65 6.52
CA PRO A 142 -1.00 -2.01 6.44
C PRO A 142 0.12 -2.94 6.92
N ASN A 143 -0.19 -3.84 7.85
CA ASN A 143 0.75 -4.81 8.39
C ASN A 143 0.64 -6.12 7.63
N LEU A 144 1.80 -6.69 7.29
CA LEU A 144 1.90 -7.96 6.58
C LEU A 144 1.76 -9.13 7.57
N PRO A 145 0.85 -10.10 7.31
CA PRO A 145 0.79 -11.32 8.12
C PRO A 145 2.03 -12.20 7.90
N LYS A 146 2.40 -13.01 8.90
CA LYS A 146 3.55 -13.93 8.82
C LYS A 146 3.25 -15.16 7.96
N SER A 147 2.00 -15.60 7.94
CA SER A 147 1.53 -16.73 7.12
C SER A 147 0.07 -16.53 6.74
N VAL A 148 -0.36 -17.23 5.70
CA VAL A 148 -1.76 -17.38 5.30
C VAL A 148 -2.07 -18.85 5.11
N LYS A 149 -3.32 -19.24 5.34
CA LYS A 149 -3.78 -20.61 5.10
C LYS A 149 -4.59 -20.67 3.81
N ILE A 150 -4.10 -21.38 2.79
CA ILE A 150 -4.86 -21.62 1.57
C ILE A 150 -5.35 -23.06 1.66
N THR A 151 -6.66 -23.27 1.69
CA THR A 151 -7.28 -24.59 1.95
C THR A 151 -6.77 -25.20 3.27
N TYR A 152 -6.05 -26.32 3.24
CA TYR A 152 -5.41 -26.96 4.40
C TYR A 152 -3.93 -26.60 4.56
N ILE A 153 -3.32 -25.86 3.61
CA ILE A 153 -1.88 -25.60 3.55
C ILE A 153 -1.55 -24.27 4.23
N ASN A 154 -0.60 -24.27 5.16
CA ASN A 154 -0.09 -23.05 5.79
C ASN A 154 1.11 -22.50 5.01
N CYS A 155 0.93 -21.36 4.37
CA CYS A 155 1.89 -20.73 3.48
C CYS A 155 2.61 -19.58 4.22
N PRO A 156 3.93 -19.65 4.42
CA PRO A 156 4.68 -18.52 4.98
C PRO A 156 4.70 -17.35 3.98
N VAL A 157 4.42 -16.15 4.49
CA VAL A 157 4.37 -14.93 3.68
C VAL A 157 5.66 -14.15 3.87
N LYS A 158 6.38 -13.90 2.77
CA LYS A 158 7.56 -13.02 2.75
C LYS A 158 7.18 -11.64 2.25
N PRO A 159 7.80 -10.54 2.72
CA PRO A 159 7.56 -9.21 2.16
C PRO A 159 7.84 -9.18 0.65
N TYR A 160 6.92 -8.60 -0.13
CA TYR A 160 7.16 -8.37 -1.54
C TYR A 160 8.12 -7.21 -1.74
N ILE A 161 9.26 -7.48 -2.37
CA ILE A 161 10.22 -6.47 -2.81
C ILE A 161 9.99 -6.26 -4.31
N PRO A 162 9.53 -5.08 -4.75
CA PRO A 162 9.35 -4.80 -6.17
C PRO A 162 10.70 -4.77 -6.88
N ASP A 163 10.68 -5.06 -8.19
CA ASP A 163 11.88 -4.94 -9.00
C ASP A 163 12.44 -3.51 -8.92
N PRO A 164 13.77 -3.35 -8.85
CA PRO A 164 14.39 -2.03 -8.88
C PRO A 164 13.89 -1.22 -10.08
N LEU A 165 13.57 0.05 -9.84
CA LEU A 165 13.19 0.96 -10.91
C LEU A 165 14.35 1.10 -11.89
N ARG A 166 14.11 0.73 -13.15
CA ARG A 166 15.04 0.97 -14.26
C ARG A 166 14.54 2.16 -15.06
N CYS A 167 15.41 3.14 -15.27
CA CYS A 167 15.10 4.22 -16.18
C CYS A 167 15.11 3.69 -17.62
N PHE A 168 14.04 3.91 -18.39
CA PHE A 168 13.99 3.45 -19.78
C PHE A 168 14.97 4.18 -20.72
N LYS A 169 15.54 5.31 -20.28
CA LYS A 169 16.51 6.10 -21.07
C LYS A 169 17.95 5.60 -20.88
N CYS A 170 18.40 5.39 -19.65
CA CYS A 170 19.77 4.99 -19.35
C CYS A 170 19.92 3.54 -18.85
N GLN A 171 18.81 2.85 -18.60
CA GLN A 171 18.73 1.48 -18.08
C GLN A 171 19.41 1.24 -16.72
N THR A 172 19.92 2.29 -16.09
CA THR A 172 20.58 2.24 -14.79
C THR A 172 19.56 2.00 -13.65
N PRO A 173 19.88 1.16 -12.65
CA PRO A 173 19.01 0.87 -11.50
C PRO A 173 18.95 2.00 -10.44
N GLN A 174 19.51 3.18 -10.71
CA GLN A 174 19.62 4.33 -9.77
C GLN A 174 18.28 4.96 -9.34
N GLY A 175 17.13 4.31 -9.57
CA GLY A 175 15.89 4.68 -8.90
C GLY A 175 15.22 5.98 -9.40
N HIS A 176 15.61 6.51 -10.56
CA HIS A 176 15.00 7.71 -11.12
C HIS A 176 14.03 7.37 -12.26
N THR A 177 12.99 8.20 -12.41
CA THR A 177 12.02 8.10 -13.51
C THR A 177 12.57 8.71 -14.78
N PHE A 178 12.03 8.35 -15.96
CA PHE A 178 12.37 8.95 -17.26
C PHE A 178 12.42 10.50 -17.22
N PHE A 179 11.44 11.15 -16.57
CA PHE A 179 11.36 12.61 -16.45
C PHE A 179 12.44 13.25 -15.56
N ARG A 180 13.19 12.45 -14.81
CA ARG A 180 14.25 12.90 -13.90
C ARG A 180 15.62 12.34 -14.29
N CYS A 181 15.74 11.83 -15.52
CA CYS A 181 17.00 11.35 -16.07
C CYS A 181 17.79 12.51 -16.66
N ASP A 182 18.90 12.87 -16.02
CA ASP A 182 19.90 13.82 -16.53
C ASP A 182 20.81 13.18 -17.60
N GLY A 183 20.94 11.84 -17.58
CA GLY A 183 21.68 11.08 -18.60
C GLY A 183 23.19 11.06 -18.39
N ILE A 184 23.67 11.57 -17.25
CA ILE A 184 25.08 11.55 -16.87
C ILE A 184 25.20 10.55 -15.72
N HIS A 185 25.78 9.38 -16.03
CA HIS A 185 26.09 8.37 -15.02
C HIS A 185 27.55 7.98 -15.18
N ASP A 186 28.37 8.29 -14.16
CA ASP A 186 29.75 7.85 -14.12
C ASP A 186 29.80 6.32 -14.06
N PRO A 187 30.56 5.67 -14.97
CA PRO A 187 30.65 4.21 -14.99
C PRO A 187 31.38 3.61 -13.77
N GLU A 188 31.96 4.43 -12.89
CA GLU A 188 32.79 4.00 -11.76
C GLU A 188 32.13 4.14 -10.38
N VAL A 189 30.88 4.60 -10.27
CA VAL A 189 30.18 4.70 -8.98
C VAL A 189 28.98 3.73 -8.92
N PRO A 190 29.02 2.71 -8.05
CA PRO A 190 27.95 1.73 -7.87
C PRO A 190 26.58 2.34 -7.51
#